data_AF-A0A5B0VLD8-F1
#
_entry.id   AF-A0A5B0VLD8-F1
#
_cell.length_a   1.000
_cell.length_b   1.000
_cell.length_c   1.000
_cell.angle_alpha   90.00
_cell.angle_beta   90.00
_cell.angle_gamma   90.00
#
_symmetry.space_group_name_H-M   'P 1'
#
loop_
_entity.id
_entity.type
_entity.pdbx_description
1 polymer ?
#
loop_
_entity_poly.entity_id
_entity_poly.type
_entity_poly.pdbx_seq_one_letter_code
_entity_poly.pdbx_strand_id
1 'polypeptide(L)' 'MQIVMILVPLVLIVVGLGVLLFSWAVKSGQYDDLEGPAHRILYDDDKDMIPEEARVDKKPDDEEEPKS' A
#
# COMPACT_ATOMS: atom_id res chain seq x y z
N MET A 1 5.47 38.55 24.95
CA MET A 1 5.84 37.51 25.94
C MET A 1 4.71 36.53 26.25
N GLN A 2 3.44 36.96 26.40
CA GLN A 2 2.32 36.05 26.68
C GLN A 2 2.03 35.02 25.57
N ILE A 3 2.14 35.42 24.30
CA ILE A 3 1.88 34.53 23.16
C ILE A 3 2.83 33.32 23.11
N VAL A 4 4.08 33.50 23.57
CA VAL A 4 5.10 32.43 23.58
C VAL A 4 4.68 31.30 24.52
N MET A 5 4.02 31.62 25.64
CA MET A 5 3.51 30.62 26.59
C MET A 5 2.39 29.75 26.01
N ILE A 6 1.71 30.20 24.97
CA ILE A 6 0.68 29.42 24.26
C ILE A 6 1.29 28.70 23.06
N LEU A 7 2.17 29.37 22.31
CA LEU A 7 2.78 28.81 21.10
C LEU A 7 3.70 27.62 21.40
N VAL A 8 4.51 27.69 22.45
CA VAL A 8 5.44 26.60 22.81
C VAL A 8 4.69 25.28 23.07
N PRO A 9 3.69 25.21 23.98
CA PRO A 9 2.96 23.96 24.21
C PRO A 9 2.13 23.54 22.99
N LEU A 10 1.57 24.48 22.24
CA LEU A 10 0.83 24.16 21.02
C LEU A 10 1.72 23.46 19.99
N VAL A 11 2.92 23.97 19.75
CA VAL A 11 3.89 23.37 18.81
C VAL A 11 4.34 22.00 19.31
N LEU A 12 4.59 21.82 20.60
CA LEU A 12 4.95 20.51 21.17
C LEU A 12 3.83 19.47 20.96
N ILE A 13 2.57 19.87 21.12
CA ILE A 13 1.42 18.99 20.84
C ILE A 13 1.37 18.63 19.35
N VAL A 14 1.51 19.61 18.46
CA VAL A 14 1.49 19.36 17.01
C VAL A 14 2.61 18.42 16.58
N VAL A 15 3.84 18.63 17.07
CA VAL A 15 4.99 17.75 16.80
C VAL A 15 4.75 16.36 17.38
N GLY A 16 4.23 16.26 18.61
CA GLY A 16 3.90 14.98 19.23
C GLY A 16 2.85 14.19 18.44
N LEU A 17 1.78 14.85 18.01
CA LEU A 17 0.76 14.26 17.14
C LEU A 17 1.34 13.82 15.80
N GLY A 18 2.21 14.64 15.20
CA GLY A 18 2.91 14.29 13.96
C GLY A 18 3.74 13.01 14.10
N VAL A 19 4.53 12.89 15.16
CA VAL A 19 5.33 11.69 15.43
C VAL A 19 4.45 10.46 15.69
N LEU A 20 3.36 10.61 16.43
CA LEU A 20 2.41 9.52 16.69
C LEU A 20 1.75 9.03 15.39
N LEU A 21 1.23 9.94 14.57
CA LEU A 21 0.60 9.60 13.29
C LEU A 21 1.59 8.98 12.32
N PHE A 22 2.80 9.54 12.22
CA PHE A 22 3.88 8.99 11.39
C PHE A 22 4.26 7.57 11.85
N SER A 23 4.45 7.37 13.16
CA SER A 23 4.78 6.06 13.72
C SER A 23 3.66 5.03 13.49
N TRP A 24 2.41 5.47 13.53
CA TRP A 24 1.26 4.62 13.20
C TRP A 24 1.24 4.25 11.71
N ALA A 25 1.45 5.22 10.81
CA ALA A 25 1.47 4.99 9.36
C ALA A 25 2.59 4.02 8.94
N VAL A 26 3.79 4.17 9.51
CA VAL A 26 4.91 3.26 9.29
C VAL A 26 4.58 1.84 9.78
N LYS A 27 4.00 1.71 10.97
CA LYS A 27 3.58 0.41 11.53
C LYS A 27 2.41 -0.22 10.77
N SER A 28 1.58 0.58 10.10
CA SER A 28 0.43 0.11 9.33
C SER A 28 0.83 -0.55 8.00
N GLY A 29 2.13 -0.67 7.70
CA GLY A 29 2.62 -1.34 6.49
C GLY A 29 2.31 -0.59 5.19
N GLN A 30 1.98 0.72 5.26
CA GLN A 30 1.67 1.51 4.05
C GLN A 30 2.86 1.61 3.08
N TYR A 31 4.08 1.35 3.55
CA TYR A 31 5.30 1.35 2.75
C TYR A 31 5.73 -0.06 2.30
N ASP A 32 5.00 -1.11 2.67
CA ASP A 32 5.33 -2.48 2.29
C ASP A 32 4.92 -2.79 0.84
N ASP A 33 4.00 -2.01 0.26
CA ASP A 33 3.54 -2.14 -1.13
C ASP A 33 4.05 -1.02 -2.04
N LEU A 34 5.38 -0.81 -2.07
CA LEU A 34 6.03 0.08 -3.04
C LEU A 34 6.27 -0.60 -4.39
N GLU A 35 6.20 -1.93 -4.45
CA GLU A 35 6.46 -2.73 -5.67
C GLU A 35 5.18 -3.04 -6.47
N GLY A 36 4.01 -3.11 -5.83
CA GLY A 36 2.75 -3.50 -6.47
C GLY A 36 2.11 -2.53 -7.48
N PRO A 37 2.30 -1.19 -7.38
CA PRO A 37 1.72 -0.25 -8.35
C PRO A 37 2.52 -0.18 -9.67
N ALA A 38 3.85 -0.26 -9.60
CA ALA A 38 4.72 -0.10 -10.77
C ALA A 38 4.59 -1.27 -11.76
N HIS A 39 4.36 -2.48 -11.24
CA HIS A 39 4.14 -3.65 -12.08
C HIS A 39 2.76 -3.61 -12.76
N ARG A 40 1.72 -3.14 -12.06
CA ARG A 40 0.36 -3.06 -12.63
C ARG A 40 0.25 -2.04 -13.77
N ILE A 41 0.88 -0.87 -13.66
CA ILE A 41 0.80 0.17 -14.70
C ILE A 41 1.41 -0.26 -16.05
N LEU A 42 2.37 -1.18 -16.03
CA LEU A 42 3.03 -1.69 -17.24
C LEU A 42 2.31 -2.90 -17.86
N TYR A 43 1.48 -3.62 -17.10
CA TYR A 43 0.90 -4.90 -17.52
C TYR A 43 -0.64 -4.94 -17.47
N ASP A 44 -1.32 -3.90 -16.99
CA ASP A 44 -2.80 -3.85 -16.96
C ASP A 44 -3.41 -3.51 -18.32
N ASP A 45 -2.76 -2.68 -19.14
CA ASP A 45 -3.26 -2.25 -20.46
C ASP A 45 -3.07 -3.32 -21.56
N ASP A 46 -2.13 -4.26 -21.36
CA ASP A 46 -1.74 -5.24 -22.38
C ASP A 46 -2.49 -6.57 -22.27
N LYS A 47 -3.28 -6.81 -21.22
CA LYS A 47 -3.97 -8.12 -20.99
C LYS A 47 -4.89 -8.53 -22.14
N ASP A 48 -5.54 -7.53 -22.73
CA ASP A 48 -6.43 -7.70 -23.89
C ASP A 48 -5.66 -7.69 -25.23
N MET A 49 -4.39 -7.27 -25.22
CA MET A 49 -3.51 -7.23 -26.38
C MET A 49 -2.64 -8.48 -26.55
N ILE A 50 -2.56 -9.35 -25.54
CA ILE A 50 -1.85 -10.65 -25.65
C ILE A 50 -2.68 -11.56 -26.57
N PRO A 51 -2.13 -11.98 -27.74
CA PRO A 51 -2.78 -12.94 -28.63
C PRO A 51 -3.10 -14.23 -27.86
N GLU A 52 -4.26 -14.83 -28.12
CA GLU A 52 -4.73 -16.05 -27.43
C GLU A 52 -3.74 -17.21 -27.53
N GLU A 53 -2.98 -17.25 -28.63
CA GLU A 53 -1.90 -18.20 -28.91
C GLU A 53 -0.66 -18.07 -28.00
N ALA A 54 -0.44 -16.88 -27.44
CA ALA A 54 0.70 -16.56 -26.57
C ALA A 54 0.36 -16.62 -25.08
N ARG A 55 -0.91 -16.84 -24.73
CA ARG A 55 -1.33 -17.09 -23.35
C ARG A 55 -0.88 -18.50 -22.98
N VAL A 56 0.20 -18.59 -22.22
CA VAL A 56 0.57 -19.86 -21.58
C VAL A 56 -0.53 -20.15 -20.58
N ASP A 57 -1.40 -21.10 -20.91
CA ASP A 57 -2.47 -21.59 -20.06
C ASP A 57 -1.90 -21.90 -18.68
N LYS A 58 -2.06 -20.99 -17.74
CA LYS A 58 -1.92 -21.31 -16.33
C LYS A 58 -3.16 -22.10 -15.99
N LYS A 59 -3.07 -23.40 -16.23
CA LYS A 59 -4.00 -24.43 -15.78
C LYS A 59 -4.45 -24.06 -14.36
N PRO A 60 -5.76 -24.07 -14.06
CA PRO A 60 -6.24 -23.84 -12.71
C PRO A 60 -5.91 -25.08 -11.87
N ASP A 61 -4.71 -25.11 -11.29
CA ASP A 61 -4.45 -25.79 -10.02
C ASP A 61 -4.85 -24.75 -8.95
N ASP A 62 -5.86 -24.87 -8.11
CA ASP A 62 -6.57 -26.00 -7.53
C ASP A 62 -7.99 -25.55 -7.15
N GLU A 63 -9.02 -26.37 -7.41
CA GLU A 63 -10.20 -26.52 -6.55
C GLU A 63 -11.03 -27.76 -7.03
N GLU A 64 -10.37 -28.92 -7.10
CA GLU A 64 -11.05 -30.19 -6.84
C GLU A 64 -10.69 -30.62 -5.42
N GLU A 65 -11.54 -30.24 -4.47
CA GLU A 65 -11.59 -30.87 -3.15
C GLU A 65 -12.65 -31.99 -3.22
N PRO A 66 -12.30 -33.27 -3.44
CA PRO A 66 -13.25 -34.35 -3.19
C PRO A 66 -13.24 -34.68 -1.70
N LYS A 67 -14.37 -34.39 -1.06
CA LYS A 67 -14.79 -35.01 0.20
C LYS A 67 -14.67 -36.55 0.10
N SER A 68 -13.84 -37.16 0.94
CA SER A 68 -14.11 -38.45 1.61
C SER A 68 -13.05 -38.73 2.68
#